data_AF-A0A0G0RFF2-F1
#
_entry.id   AF-A0A0G0RFF2-F1
#
_cell.length_a   1.000
_cell.length_b   1.000
_cell.length_c   1.000
_cell.angle_alpha   90.00
_cell.angle_beta   90.00
_cell.angle_gamma   90.00
#
_symmetry.space_group_name_H-M   'P 1'
#
loop_
_entity.id
_entity.type
_entity.pdbx_description
1 polymer ?
#
loop_
_entity_poly.entity_id
_entity_poly.type
_entity_poly.pdbx_seq_one_letter_code
_entity_poly.pdbx_strand_id
1 'polypeptide(L)'
;MKTLREYIEDAKERKVAIGHFNISDIAGLKGIFEAAKELDLPVIIGLSEGEREAVGTKNAADLVKNLREQYDYPIFLNADHTHSFEKIQEAVLAGFDAVLFDAGKLSLEENIEKTKEVVAWVRKTRPEVLIEAELGYIGSSSTIMSEVPEGAAVNKEDLTSPEIAARFVKETGVDLLAPAVGNLHGMFKNAPNPDLDIERIALLRDATGVPMVLHGGSGIKDVDFTAAIQNGIAIVHINTEIRLAWRKGMEKALVEKPDEVTPYKLLLDSVSEVREVVKERLALFNNMI
;
A
#
# COMPACT_ATOMS: atom_id res chain seq x y z
N MET A 1 -3.35 -18.49 -12.89
CA MET A 1 -3.75 -17.37 -12.00
C MET A 1 -3.93 -16.09 -12.81
N LYS A 2 -4.89 -15.22 -12.47
CA LYS A 2 -5.03 -13.88 -13.06
C LYS A 2 -3.81 -13.00 -12.71
N THR A 3 -3.49 -12.03 -13.54
CA THR A 3 -2.48 -10.99 -13.29
C THR A 3 -2.95 -9.99 -12.24
N LEU A 4 -2.02 -9.25 -11.64
CA LEU A 4 -2.37 -8.17 -10.69
C LEU A 4 -3.31 -7.14 -11.34
N ARG A 5 -3.07 -6.78 -12.61
CA ARG A 5 -3.93 -5.85 -13.36
C ARG A 5 -5.37 -6.35 -13.46
N GLU A 6 -5.55 -7.63 -13.80
CA GLU A 6 -6.88 -8.24 -13.89
C GLU A 6 -7.60 -8.25 -12.54
N TYR A 7 -6.89 -8.55 -11.43
CA TYR A 7 -7.50 -8.46 -10.09
C TYR A 7 -7.89 -7.02 -9.73
N ILE A 8 -7.11 -6.02 -10.11
CA ILE A 8 -7.43 -4.61 -9.85
C ILE A 8 -8.67 -4.18 -10.66
N GLU A 9 -8.77 -4.57 -11.93
CA GLU A 9 -9.96 -4.28 -12.74
C GLU A 9 -11.20 -5.01 -12.21
N ASP A 10 -11.09 -6.29 -11.85
CA ASP A 10 -12.18 -7.03 -11.18
C ASP A 10 -12.63 -6.31 -9.89
N ALA A 11 -11.68 -5.82 -9.09
CA ALA A 11 -11.96 -5.14 -7.83
C ALA A 11 -12.75 -3.84 -8.07
N LYS A 12 -12.36 -3.06 -9.09
CA LYS A 12 -13.09 -1.85 -9.52
C LYS A 12 -14.51 -2.15 -9.96
N GLU A 13 -14.70 -3.16 -10.80
CA GLU A 13 -16.03 -3.56 -11.29
C GLU A 13 -16.95 -3.99 -10.14
N ARG A 14 -16.39 -4.71 -9.18
CA ARG A 14 -17.11 -5.19 -7.99
C ARG A 14 -17.23 -4.17 -6.88
N LYS A 15 -16.60 -3.00 -7.01
CA LYS A 15 -16.51 -1.97 -5.96
C LYS A 15 -16.01 -2.54 -4.62
N VAL A 16 -14.91 -3.27 -4.72
CA VAL A 16 -14.10 -3.77 -3.60
C VAL A 16 -12.67 -3.30 -3.80
N ALA A 17 -11.81 -3.47 -2.80
CA ALA A 17 -10.39 -3.16 -2.92
C ALA A 17 -9.48 -4.32 -2.53
N ILE A 18 -8.32 -4.35 -3.18
CA ILE A 18 -7.21 -5.23 -2.82
C ILE A 18 -6.47 -4.59 -1.64
N GLY A 19 -6.25 -5.36 -0.59
CA GLY A 19 -5.41 -4.92 0.52
C GLY A 19 -3.93 -4.96 0.16
N HIS A 20 -3.24 -3.85 0.39
CA HIS A 20 -1.78 -3.74 0.35
C HIS A 20 -1.25 -3.58 1.77
N PHE A 21 -0.45 -4.54 2.22
CA PHE A 21 0.07 -4.57 3.59
C PHE A 21 1.59 -4.66 3.60
N ASN A 22 2.24 -3.72 4.27
CA ASN A 22 3.69 -3.72 4.35
C ASN A 22 4.21 -4.78 5.32
N ILE A 23 5.39 -5.32 5.03
CA ILE A 23 6.10 -6.23 5.91
C ILE A 23 7.47 -5.68 6.29
N SER A 24 7.91 -5.97 7.52
CA SER A 24 9.29 -5.72 7.96
C SER A 24 10.04 -7.01 8.30
N ASP A 25 9.34 -8.15 8.33
CA ASP A 25 9.89 -9.47 8.61
C ASP A 25 8.99 -10.59 8.06
N ILE A 26 9.41 -11.85 8.26
CA ILE A 26 8.66 -13.02 7.85
C ILE A 26 7.40 -13.28 8.69
N ALA A 27 7.34 -12.77 9.93
CA ALA A 27 6.18 -12.97 10.81
C ALA A 27 4.99 -12.14 10.31
N GLY A 28 5.22 -10.88 9.93
CA GLY A 28 4.22 -10.03 9.28
C GLY A 28 3.71 -10.65 7.98
N LEU A 29 4.62 -11.13 7.12
CA LEU A 29 4.27 -11.83 5.87
C LEU A 29 3.35 -13.03 6.14
N LYS A 30 3.69 -13.85 7.13
CA LYS A 30 2.90 -15.03 7.50
C LYS A 30 1.50 -14.64 7.96
N GLY A 31 1.38 -13.63 8.84
CA GLY A 31 0.07 -13.16 9.32
C GLY A 31 -0.81 -12.65 8.20
N ILE A 32 -0.26 -11.84 7.29
CA ILE A 32 -0.98 -11.32 6.11
C ILE A 32 -1.43 -12.46 5.19
N PHE A 33 -0.52 -13.39 4.86
CA PHE A 33 -0.82 -14.50 3.97
C PHE A 33 -1.90 -15.43 4.55
N GLU A 34 -1.83 -15.76 5.84
CA GLU A 34 -2.83 -16.60 6.49
C GLU A 34 -4.21 -15.95 6.50
N ALA A 35 -4.30 -14.64 6.75
CA ALA A 35 -5.56 -13.89 6.72
C ALA A 35 -6.16 -13.86 5.31
N ALA A 36 -5.35 -13.50 4.31
CA ALA A 36 -5.79 -13.46 2.92
C ALA A 36 -6.30 -14.83 2.47
N LYS A 37 -5.52 -15.89 2.74
CA LYS A 37 -5.85 -17.26 2.35
C LYS A 37 -7.11 -17.78 3.04
N GLU A 38 -7.37 -17.40 4.28
CA GLU A 38 -8.61 -17.76 4.97
C GLU A 38 -9.86 -17.16 4.29
N LEU A 39 -9.75 -15.92 3.79
CA LEU A 39 -10.84 -15.23 3.11
C LEU A 39 -10.90 -15.53 1.60
N ASP A 40 -9.90 -16.22 1.05
CA ASP A 40 -9.74 -16.48 -0.39
C ASP A 40 -9.71 -15.20 -1.23
N LEU A 41 -8.94 -14.20 -0.76
CA LEU A 41 -8.83 -12.87 -1.38
C LEU A 41 -7.41 -12.58 -1.90
N PRO A 42 -7.24 -11.90 -3.05
CA PRO A 42 -5.94 -11.44 -3.50
C PRO A 42 -5.34 -10.43 -2.51
N VAL A 43 -4.02 -10.42 -2.39
CA VAL A 43 -3.31 -9.52 -1.47
C VAL A 43 -1.99 -9.03 -2.07
N ILE A 44 -1.63 -7.78 -1.76
CA ILE A 44 -0.34 -7.20 -2.15
C ILE A 44 0.52 -7.04 -0.89
N ILE A 45 1.75 -7.52 -0.97
CA ILE A 45 2.78 -7.33 0.04
C ILE A 45 3.61 -6.11 -0.34
N GLY A 46 3.64 -5.12 0.54
CA GLY A 46 4.40 -3.89 0.36
C GLY A 46 5.75 -3.94 1.06
N LEU A 47 6.77 -3.33 0.46
CA LEU A 47 7.99 -2.96 1.16
C LEU A 47 8.48 -1.59 0.71
N SER A 48 8.51 -0.64 1.65
CA SER A 48 9.20 0.63 1.51
C SER A 48 10.71 0.42 1.36
N GLU A 49 11.46 1.46 0.97
CA GLU A 49 12.92 1.37 0.88
C GLU A 49 13.58 0.86 2.18
N GLY A 50 13.15 1.37 3.34
CA GLY A 50 13.68 0.92 4.64
C GLY A 50 13.31 -0.53 4.97
N GLU A 51 12.11 -0.98 4.60
CA GLU A 51 11.69 -2.38 4.76
C GLU A 51 12.47 -3.30 3.80
N ARG A 52 12.76 -2.85 2.59
CA ARG A 52 13.62 -3.57 1.64
C ARG A 52 15.07 -3.64 2.11
N GLU A 53 15.58 -2.62 2.77
CA GLU A 53 16.91 -2.66 3.40
C GLU A 53 16.95 -3.66 4.56
N ALA A 54 15.87 -3.75 5.36
CA ALA A 54 15.78 -4.68 6.48
C ALA A 54 15.58 -6.15 6.06
N VAL A 55 14.66 -6.41 5.12
CA VAL A 55 14.30 -7.77 4.66
C VAL A 55 15.24 -8.27 3.54
N GLY A 56 15.70 -7.34 2.70
CA GLY A 56 16.38 -7.58 1.44
C GLY A 56 15.40 -7.63 0.26
N THR A 57 15.59 -6.76 -0.74
CA THR A 57 14.74 -6.66 -1.95
C THR A 57 14.53 -8.02 -2.63
N LYS A 58 15.64 -8.74 -2.92
CA LYS A 58 15.56 -10.06 -3.55
C LYS A 58 14.94 -11.13 -2.64
N ASN A 59 15.22 -11.07 -1.33
CA ASN A 59 14.65 -12.02 -0.37
C ASN A 59 13.13 -11.89 -0.31
N ALA A 60 12.60 -10.67 -0.30
CA ALA A 60 11.16 -10.42 -0.34
C ALA A 60 10.53 -10.99 -1.61
N ALA A 61 11.15 -10.77 -2.77
CA ALA A 61 10.71 -11.34 -4.05
C ALA A 61 10.70 -12.88 -4.02
N ASP A 62 11.76 -13.51 -3.52
CA ASP A 62 11.84 -14.96 -3.43
C ASP A 62 10.81 -15.55 -2.45
N LEU A 63 10.55 -14.89 -1.31
CA LEU A 63 9.55 -15.31 -0.33
C LEU A 63 8.13 -15.26 -0.90
N VAL A 64 7.74 -14.14 -1.53
CA VAL A 64 6.40 -14.01 -2.12
C VAL A 64 6.23 -14.96 -3.30
N LYS A 65 7.25 -15.10 -4.15
CA LYS A 65 7.26 -16.08 -5.23
C LYS A 65 7.06 -17.50 -4.71
N ASN A 66 7.76 -17.88 -3.63
CA ASN A 66 7.63 -19.20 -3.04
C ASN A 66 6.21 -19.47 -2.54
N LEU A 67 5.58 -18.51 -1.84
CA LEU A 67 4.18 -18.63 -1.40
C LEU A 67 3.22 -18.76 -2.59
N ARG A 68 3.42 -17.95 -3.64
CA ARG A 68 2.62 -17.98 -4.87
C ARG A 68 2.69 -19.35 -5.54
N GLU A 69 3.88 -19.91 -5.73
CA GLU A 69 4.09 -21.20 -6.39
C GLU A 69 3.62 -22.38 -5.53
N GLN A 70 3.90 -22.35 -4.22
CA GLN A 70 3.53 -23.44 -3.32
C GLN A 70 2.01 -23.60 -3.19
N TYR A 71 1.26 -22.50 -3.25
CA TYR A 71 -0.18 -22.49 -2.97
C TYR A 71 -1.06 -22.13 -4.18
N ASP A 72 -0.48 -21.83 -5.35
CA ASP A 72 -1.18 -21.26 -6.53
C ASP A 72 -2.08 -20.08 -6.14
N TYR A 73 -1.52 -19.16 -5.34
CA TYR A 73 -2.28 -18.13 -4.63
C TYR A 73 -2.02 -16.71 -5.17
N PRO A 74 -3.05 -15.84 -5.29
CA PRO A 74 -2.91 -14.46 -5.78
C PRO A 74 -2.29 -13.51 -4.76
N ILE A 75 -1.03 -13.75 -4.42
CA ILE A 75 -0.18 -12.88 -3.61
C ILE A 75 0.81 -12.14 -4.52
N PHE A 76 0.81 -10.81 -4.43
CA PHE A 76 1.61 -9.91 -5.26
C PHE A 76 2.60 -9.10 -4.42
N LEU A 77 3.59 -8.50 -5.06
CA LEU A 77 4.65 -7.73 -4.40
C LEU A 77 4.75 -6.32 -4.99
N ASN A 78 4.78 -5.32 -4.10
CA ASN A 78 4.89 -3.90 -4.44
C ASN A 78 6.11 -3.25 -3.78
N ALA A 79 6.87 -2.46 -4.55
CA ALA A 79 7.98 -1.65 -4.06
C ALA A 79 7.43 -0.28 -3.67
N ASP A 80 7.11 -0.14 -2.40
CA ASP A 80 6.41 1.01 -1.83
C ASP A 80 7.39 2.19 -1.64
N HIS A 81 6.87 3.42 -1.72
CA HIS A 81 7.59 4.71 -1.64
C HIS A 81 9.06 4.65 -2.12
N THR A 82 9.27 4.43 -3.41
CA THR A 82 10.62 4.40 -3.99
C THR A 82 10.96 5.77 -4.58
N HIS A 83 12.07 6.35 -4.14
CA HIS A 83 12.41 7.75 -4.44
C HIS A 83 13.53 7.91 -5.49
N SER A 84 14.17 6.81 -5.89
CA SER A 84 15.27 6.82 -6.85
C SER A 84 15.02 5.87 -8.02
N PHE A 85 15.48 6.28 -9.21
CA PHE A 85 15.37 5.46 -10.41
C PHE A 85 16.13 4.14 -10.26
N GLU A 86 17.30 4.17 -9.63
CA GLU A 86 18.14 3.00 -9.37
C GLU A 86 17.41 1.98 -8.47
N LYS A 87 16.73 2.46 -7.41
CA LYS A 87 15.95 1.60 -6.51
C LYS A 87 14.67 1.04 -7.16
N ILE A 88 14.09 1.76 -8.14
CA ILE A 88 13.04 1.21 -9.00
C ILE A 88 13.61 0.08 -9.86
N GLN A 89 14.74 0.31 -10.53
CA GLN A 89 15.39 -0.70 -11.37
C GLN A 89 15.71 -1.96 -10.58
N GLU A 90 16.23 -1.81 -9.36
CA GLU A 90 16.51 -2.92 -8.45
C GLU A 90 15.25 -3.76 -8.17
N ALA A 91 14.14 -3.13 -7.78
CA ALA A 91 12.89 -3.84 -7.48
C ALA A 91 12.31 -4.56 -8.70
N VAL A 92 12.26 -3.89 -9.85
CA VAL A 92 11.74 -4.46 -11.10
C VAL A 92 12.55 -5.68 -11.52
N LEU A 93 13.89 -5.59 -11.44
CA LEU A 93 14.78 -6.71 -11.76
C LEU A 93 14.71 -7.83 -10.74
N ALA A 94 14.42 -7.53 -9.47
CA ALA A 94 14.23 -8.53 -8.42
C ALA A 94 12.93 -9.35 -8.60
N GLY A 95 11.95 -8.83 -9.33
CA GLY A 95 10.70 -9.54 -9.64
C GLY A 95 9.46 -9.03 -8.93
N PHE A 96 9.45 -7.75 -8.54
CA PHE A 96 8.26 -7.08 -8.02
C PHE A 96 7.19 -6.98 -9.11
N ASP A 97 5.92 -7.15 -8.74
CA ASP A 97 4.77 -7.09 -9.67
C ASP A 97 4.28 -5.64 -9.88
N ALA A 98 4.54 -4.76 -8.91
CA ALA A 98 4.26 -3.33 -8.97
C ALA A 98 5.38 -2.51 -8.31
N VAL A 99 5.56 -1.27 -8.76
CA VAL A 99 6.49 -0.30 -8.15
C VAL A 99 5.82 1.06 -8.03
N LEU A 100 6.02 1.72 -6.89
CA LEU A 100 5.63 3.10 -6.66
C LEU A 100 6.85 4.02 -6.78
N PHE A 101 6.84 4.92 -7.76
CA PHE A 101 7.79 6.02 -7.80
C PHE A 101 7.20 7.24 -7.09
N ASP A 102 7.70 7.50 -5.89
CA ASP A 102 7.24 8.62 -5.05
C ASP A 102 8.14 9.84 -5.27
N ALA A 103 7.58 10.77 -6.05
CA ALA A 103 8.09 12.12 -6.26
C ALA A 103 7.08 13.18 -5.79
N GLY A 104 6.21 12.86 -4.83
CA GLY A 104 5.12 13.74 -4.36
C GLY A 104 5.60 15.06 -3.74
N LYS A 105 6.85 15.11 -3.27
CA LYS A 105 7.50 16.33 -2.75
C LYS A 105 8.06 17.27 -3.82
N LEU A 106 8.19 16.81 -5.07
CA LEU A 106 8.74 17.61 -6.16
C LEU A 106 7.66 18.50 -6.78
N SER A 107 8.08 19.49 -7.58
CA SER A 107 7.13 20.22 -8.40
C SER A 107 6.43 19.29 -9.41
N LEU A 108 5.22 19.65 -9.84
CA LEU A 108 4.45 18.84 -10.80
C LEU A 108 5.27 18.51 -12.07
N GLU A 109 6.00 19.49 -12.60
CA GLU A 109 6.80 19.30 -13.84
C GLU A 109 7.96 18.33 -13.61
N GLU A 110 8.68 18.44 -12.49
CA GLU A 110 9.76 17.51 -12.14
C GLU A 110 9.24 16.09 -11.85
N ASN A 111 8.07 15.98 -11.20
CA ASN A 111 7.42 14.70 -10.95
C ASN A 111 7.01 14.04 -12.28
N ILE A 112 6.40 14.79 -13.21
CA ILE A 112 6.08 14.28 -14.56
C ILE A 112 7.34 13.83 -15.28
N GLU A 113 8.38 14.64 -15.32
CA GLU A 113 9.64 14.33 -16.02
C GLU A 113 10.25 13.03 -15.52
N LYS A 114 10.47 12.91 -14.20
CA LYS A 114 11.09 11.72 -13.60
C LYS A 114 10.21 10.48 -13.69
N THR A 115 8.91 10.63 -13.50
CA THR A 115 7.96 9.51 -13.63
C THR A 115 7.95 8.99 -15.07
N LYS A 116 8.06 9.84 -16.09
CA LYS A 116 8.17 9.41 -17.49
C LYS A 116 9.41 8.58 -17.76
N GLU A 117 10.55 8.94 -17.17
CA GLU A 117 11.79 8.17 -17.29
C GLU A 117 11.62 6.75 -16.70
N VAL A 118 11.01 6.68 -15.52
CA VAL A 118 10.64 5.41 -14.88
C VAL A 118 9.73 4.59 -15.79
N VAL A 119 8.62 5.17 -16.26
CA VAL A 119 7.65 4.49 -17.13
C VAL A 119 8.32 3.98 -18.39
N ALA A 120 9.08 4.82 -19.10
CA ALA A 120 9.75 4.42 -20.33
C ALA A 120 10.70 3.23 -20.12
N TRP A 121 11.46 3.23 -19.03
CA TRP A 121 12.39 2.15 -18.72
C TRP A 121 11.68 0.86 -18.32
N VAL A 122 10.66 0.92 -17.44
CA VAL A 122 9.89 -0.25 -17.01
C VAL A 122 9.17 -0.88 -18.21
N ARG A 123 8.52 -0.08 -19.06
CA ARG A 123 7.84 -0.61 -20.27
C ARG A 123 8.80 -1.31 -21.23
N LYS A 124 10.05 -0.86 -21.33
CA LYS A 124 11.08 -1.50 -22.16
C LYS A 124 11.60 -2.80 -21.54
N THR A 125 11.65 -2.88 -20.21
CA THR A 125 12.36 -3.95 -19.49
C THR A 125 11.41 -5.06 -19.01
N ARG A 126 10.30 -4.67 -18.38
CA ARG A 126 9.26 -5.55 -17.81
C ARG A 126 7.88 -4.91 -17.98
N PRO A 127 7.28 -4.96 -19.18
CA PRO A 127 6.03 -4.27 -19.48
C PRO A 127 4.83 -4.74 -18.64
N GLU A 128 4.91 -5.91 -18.02
CA GLU A 128 3.89 -6.47 -17.13
C GLU A 128 3.85 -5.82 -15.73
N VAL A 129 4.94 -5.16 -15.31
CA VAL A 129 5.02 -4.50 -14.00
C VAL A 129 4.16 -3.25 -13.98
N LEU A 130 3.31 -3.13 -12.96
CA LEU A 130 2.48 -1.94 -12.75
C LEU A 130 3.29 -0.81 -12.15
N ILE A 131 3.02 0.40 -12.62
CA ILE A 131 3.72 1.60 -12.18
C ILE A 131 2.71 2.52 -11.52
N GLU A 132 2.92 2.74 -10.24
CA GLU A 132 2.17 3.67 -9.42
C GLU A 132 2.98 4.95 -9.24
N ALA A 133 2.29 6.08 -9.14
CA ALA A 133 2.89 7.36 -8.80
C ALA A 133 2.00 8.14 -7.84
N GLU A 134 2.63 8.97 -7.03
CA GLU A 134 1.98 9.81 -6.03
C GLU A 134 1.82 11.26 -6.51
N LEU A 135 0.65 11.83 -6.27
CA LEU A 135 0.34 13.24 -6.50
C LEU A 135 -0.19 13.90 -5.24
N GLY A 136 0.46 15.00 -4.84
CA GLY A 136 0.27 15.63 -3.55
C GLY A 136 1.19 14.97 -2.51
N TYR A 137 1.55 15.71 -1.46
CA TYR A 137 2.38 15.19 -0.38
C TYR A 137 1.51 14.91 0.85
N ILE A 138 1.52 13.68 1.37
CA ILE A 138 0.67 13.25 2.50
C ILE A 138 1.47 12.83 3.74
N GLY A 139 2.76 13.22 3.80
CA GLY A 139 3.71 12.71 4.80
C GLY A 139 4.44 11.46 4.32
N SER A 140 5.63 11.19 4.85
CA SER A 140 6.51 10.11 4.32
C SER A 140 6.77 8.96 5.30
N SER A 141 6.17 8.98 6.50
CA SER A 141 6.50 8.01 7.55
C SER A 141 5.26 7.41 8.21
N SER A 142 5.15 6.08 8.17
CA SER A 142 4.09 5.32 8.86
C SER A 142 4.43 5.15 10.35
N THR A 143 4.11 6.16 11.16
CA THR A 143 4.39 6.20 12.62
C THR A 143 3.20 6.77 13.41
N ILE A 144 3.28 6.70 14.74
CA ILE A 144 2.33 7.40 15.61
C ILE A 144 2.74 8.86 15.72
N MET A 145 1.83 9.75 15.34
CA MET A 145 2.09 11.18 15.19
C MET A 145 1.43 11.99 16.30
N SER A 146 2.06 13.11 16.63
CA SER A 146 1.48 14.13 17.52
C SER A 146 0.90 15.31 16.73
N GLU A 147 1.42 15.57 15.53
CA GLU A 147 1.12 16.74 14.70
C GLU A 147 1.11 16.33 13.21
N VAL A 148 0.41 17.11 12.38
CA VAL A 148 0.38 16.94 10.92
C VAL A 148 1.78 17.19 10.37
N PRO A 149 2.30 16.36 9.43
CA PRO A 149 3.60 16.63 8.80
C PRO A 149 3.60 17.98 8.09
N GLU A 150 4.67 18.75 8.22
CA GLU A 150 4.82 20.04 7.53
C GLU A 150 4.73 19.84 6.01
N GLY A 151 3.87 20.63 5.37
CA GLY A 151 3.61 20.58 3.93
C GLY A 151 2.65 19.46 3.48
N ALA A 152 2.12 18.65 4.39
CA ALA A 152 1.13 17.64 4.02
C ALA A 152 -0.18 18.29 3.55
N ALA A 153 -0.74 17.76 2.46
CA ALA A 153 -1.97 18.21 1.84
C ALA A 153 -3.18 17.79 2.68
N VAL A 154 -3.50 18.62 3.69
CA VAL A 154 -4.66 18.41 4.58
C VAL A 154 -5.79 19.41 4.37
N ASN A 155 -5.51 20.57 3.75
CA ASN A 155 -6.53 21.55 3.41
C ASN A 155 -7.09 21.25 2.01
N LYS A 156 -8.35 21.63 1.75
CA LYS A 156 -9.04 21.33 0.49
C LYS A 156 -8.33 21.88 -0.74
N GLU A 157 -7.63 23.00 -0.58
CA GLU A 157 -6.88 23.69 -1.63
C GLU A 157 -5.58 22.95 -1.98
N ASP A 158 -5.02 22.19 -1.03
CA ASP A 158 -3.77 21.44 -1.18
C ASP A 158 -4.01 20.02 -1.74
N LEU A 159 -5.26 19.54 -1.69
CA LEU A 159 -5.65 18.23 -2.23
C LEU A 159 -5.53 18.17 -3.75
N THR A 160 -5.26 16.99 -4.28
CA THR A 160 -5.04 16.76 -5.71
C THR A 160 -6.25 17.15 -6.54
N SER A 161 -6.05 17.99 -7.58
CA SER A 161 -7.14 18.39 -8.48
C SER A 161 -7.36 17.36 -9.60
N PRO A 162 -8.61 17.17 -10.07
CA PRO A 162 -8.92 16.29 -11.20
C PRO A 162 -8.16 16.65 -12.49
N GLU A 163 -8.00 17.95 -12.78
CA GLU A 163 -7.31 18.43 -13.98
C GLU A 163 -5.81 18.13 -13.93
N ILE A 164 -5.18 18.34 -12.78
CA ILE A 164 -3.76 18.02 -12.56
C ILE A 164 -3.54 16.51 -12.67
N ALA A 165 -4.40 15.71 -12.04
CA ALA A 165 -4.31 14.26 -12.09
C ALA A 165 -4.47 13.72 -13.52
N ALA A 166 -5.46 14.21 -14.28
CA ALA A 166 -5.67 13.81 -15.67
C ALA A 166 -4.47 14.16 -16.55
N ARG A 167 -3.90 15.36 -16.39
CA ARG A 167 -2.67 15.78 -17.07
C ARG A 167 -1.51 14.86 -16.73
N PHE A 168 -1.29 14.62 -15.44
CA PHE A 168 -0.20 13.80 -14.95
C PHE A 168 -0.25 12.38 -15.52
N VAL A 169 -1.41 11.70 -15.41
CA VAL A 169 -1.59 10.34 -15.93
C VAL A 169 -1.38 10.30 -17.44
N LYS A 170 -1.93 11.26 -18.18
CA LYS A 170 -1.77 11.35 -19.64
C LYS A 170 -0.31 11.54 -20.06
N GLU A 171 0.43 12.39 -19.36
CA GLU A 171 1.82 12.71 -19.72
C GLU A 171 2.81 11.64 -19.27
N THR A 172 2.54 10.96 -18.16
CA THR A 172 3.43 9.94 -17.57
C THR A 172 3.16 8.54 -18.09
N GLY A 173 1.89 8.17 -18.30
CA GLY A 173 1.51 6.80 -18.68
C GLY A 173 1.60 5.79 -17.53
N VAL A 174 1.45 6.25 -16.28
CA VAL A 174 1.35 5.40 -15.10
C VAL A 174 0.09 4.52 -15.14
N ASP A 175 0.16 3.39 -14.45
CA ASP A 175 -0.94 2.42 -14.38
C ASP A 175 -1.89 2.68 -13.21
N LEU A 176 -1.35 3.26 -12.13
CA LEU A 176 -2.03 3.47 -10.86
C LEU A 176 -1.69 4.87 -10.36
N LEU A 177 -2.62 5.51 -9.67
CA LEU A 177 -2.40 6.85 -9.10
C LEU A 177 -2.78 6.87 -7.62
N ALA A 178 -1.88 7.39 -6.79
CA ALA A 178 -2.12 7.70 -5.39
C ALA A 178 -2.29 9.22 -5.21
N PRO A 179 -3.54 9.72 -5.13
CA PRO A 179 -3.80 11.15 -4.93
C PRO A 179 -3.91 11.51 -3.44
N ALA A 180 -3.52 12.74 -3.08
CA ALA A 180 -3.90 13.36 -1.81
C ALA A 180 -5.40 13.71 -1.79
N VAL A 181 -6.15 13.02 -0.94
CA VAL A 181 -7.61 13.17 -0.80
C VAL A 181 -8.04 13.38 0.65
N GLY A 182 -7.14 13.90 1.49
CA GLY A 182 -7.33 14.13 2.93
C GLY A 182 -6.65 13.07 3.81
N ASN A 183 -6.10 12.02 3.20
CA ASN A 183 -5.34 10.97 3.86
C ASN A 183 -3.94 11.44 4.29
N LEU A 184 -3.39 10.77 5.32
CA LEU A 184 -2.05 11.00 5.86
C LEU A 184 -1.38 9.66 6.19
N HIS A 185 -0.05 9.58 6.06
CA HIS A 185 0.68 8.44 6.63
C HIS A 185 0.72 8.50 8.15
N GLY A 186 0.59 7.34 8.80
CA GLY A 186 0.61 7.24 10.26
C GLY A 186 -0.76 7.32 10.91
N MET A 187 -0.77 7.41 12.23
CA MET A 187 -1.99 7.60 13.03
C MET A 187 -1.75 8.65 14.10
N PHE A 188 -2.73 9.51 14.37
CA PHE A 188 -2.64 10.46 15.48
C PHE A 188 -2.77 9.75 16.84
N LYS A 189 -1.92 10.14 17.79
CA LYS A 189 -1.88 9.54 19.13
C LYS A 189 -3.20 9.72 19.91
N ASN A 190 -3.85 10.87 19.77
CA ASN A 190 -4.99 11.30 20.57
C ASN A 190 -6.16 11.86 19.73
N ALA A 191 -6.18 11.58 18.43
CA ALA A 191 -7.21 12.07 17.51
C ALA A 191 -7.41 11.06 16.36
N PRO A 192 -8.55 11.06 15.66
CA PRO A 192 -8.67 10.37 14.39
C PRO A 192 -7.86 11.07 13.30
N ASN A 193 -7.53 10.35 12.22
CA ASN A 193 -7.01 10.98 11.00
C ASN A 193 -8.11 11.87 10.36
N PRO A 194 -7.74 12.84 9.49
CA PRO A 194 -8.70 13.67 8.79
C PRO A 194 -9.65 12.82 7.91
N ASP A 195 -10.86 13.33 7.73
CA ASP A 195 -11.86 12.68 6.87
C ASP A 195 -11.44 12.75 5.40
N LEU A 196 -11.79 11.72 4.62
CA LEU A 196 -11.51 11.68 3.19
C LEU A 196 -12.49 12.58 2.39
N ASP A 197 -11.98 13.22 1.34
CA ASP A 197 -12.79 13.92 0.34
C ASP A 197 -13.33 12.91 -0.69
N ILE A 198 -14.44 12.26 -0.35
CA ILE A 198 -15.06 11.19 -1.16
C ILE A 198 -15.51 11.69 -2.55
N GLU A 199 -16.03 12.91 -2.62
CA GLU A 199 -16.45 13.51 -3.90
C GLU A 199 -15.24 13.68 -4.82
N ARG A 200 -14.12 14.16 -4.27
CA ARG A 200 -12.87 14.30 -5.02
C ARG A 200 -12.33 12.97 -5.53
N ILE A 201 -12.45 11.88 -4.77
CA ILE A 201 -12.06 10.53 -5.24
C ILE A 201 -12.83 10.15 -6.52
N ALA A 202 -14.15 10.39 -6.54
CA ALA A 202 -14.97 10.11 -7.71
C ALA A 202 -14.56 10.95 -8.93
N LEU A 203 -14.32 12.25 -8.71
CA LEU A 203 -13.87 13.17 -9.77
C LEU A 203 -12.49 12.78 -10.32
N LEU A 204 -11.55 12.40 -9.45
CA LEU A 204 -10.21 11.94 -9.85
C LEU A 204 -10.27 10.65 -10.66
N ARG A 205 -11.07 9.67 -10.23
CA ARG A 205 -11.30 8.43 -10.98
C ARG A 205 -11.79 8.74 -12.40
N ASP A 206 -12.82 9.58 -12.52
CA ASP A 206 -13.43 9.89 -13.82
C ASP A 206 -12.49 10.68 -14.73
N ALA A 207 -11.68 11.57 -14.17
CA ALA A 207 -10.75 12.39 -14.94
C ALA A 207 -9.52 11.62 -15.43
N THR A 208 -9.04 10.63 -14.66
CA THR A 208 -7.79 9.93 -14.93
C THR A 208 -7.97 8.61 -15.70
N GLY A 209 -9.08 7.90 -15.46
CA GLY A 209 -9.35 6.61 -16.08
C GLY A 209 -8.47 5.44 -15.59
N VAL A 210 -7.59 5.67 -14.60
CA VAL A 210 -6.76 4.63 -13.99
C VAL A 210 -7.28 4.26 -12.59
N PRO A 211 -6.99 3.05 -12.08
CA PRO A 211 -7.29 2.70 -10.70
C PRO A 211 -6.65 3.66 -9.69
N MET A 212 -7.41 4.10 -8.69
CA MET A 212 -6.90 4.92 -7.59
C MET A 212 -6.40 4.03 -6.44
N VAL A 213 -5.31 4.47 -5.81
CA VAL A 213 -4.70 3.83 -4.65
C VAL A 213 -4.84 4.75 -3.45
N LEU A 214 -5.36 4.22 -2.33
CA LEU A 214 -5.46 4.96 -1.08
C LEU A 214 -4.27 4.66 -0.19
N HIS A 215 -3.39 5.65 -0.04
CA HIS A 215 -2.28 5.61 0.91
C HIS A 215 -2.72 6.05 2.30
N GLY A 216 -1.87 5.75 3.30
CA GLY A 216 -2.13 6.23 4.66
C GLY A 216 -3.43 5.69 5.26
N GLY A 217 -3.83 4.46 4.91
CA GLY A 217 -5.13 3.92 5.33
C GLY A 217 -5.26 3.73 6.84
N SER A 218 -4.15 3.54 7.56
CA SER A 218 -4.19 3.28 9.00
C SER A 218 -4.88 4.39 9.78
N GLY A 219 -5.88 4.04 10.59
CA GLY A 219 -6.64 5.00 11.40
C GLY A 219 -7.73 5.79 10.64
N ILE A 220 -7.95 5.49 9.35
CA ILE A 220 -9.14 5.94 8.63
C ILE A 220 -10.37 5.19 9.17
N LYS A 221 -11.52 5.89 9.23
CA LYS A 221 -12.78 5.31 9.69
C LYS A 221 -13.30 4.30 8.67
N ASP A 222 -13.91 3.23 9.14
CA ASP A 222 -14.45 2.17 8.28
C ASP A 222 -15.48 2.66 7.25
N VAL A 223 -16.29 3.65 7.65
CA VAL A 223 -17.26 4.31 6.76
C VAL A 223 -16.58 5.04 5.60
N ASP A 224 -15.41 5.64 5.83
CA ASP A 224 -14.67 6.37 4.82
C ASP A 224 -13.96 5.40 3.86
N PHE A 225 -13.44 4.27 4.36
CA PHE A 225 -12.94 3.21 3.50
C PHE A 225 -14.02 2.71 2.53
N THR A 226 -15.18 2.36 3.08
CA THR A 226 -16.30 1.86 2.28
C THR A 226 -16.71 2.90 1.25
N ALA A 227 -16.88 4.16 1.65
CA ALA A 227 -17.23 5.24 0.74
C ALA A 227 -16.17 5.49 -0.33
N ALA A 228 -14.89 5.47 0.01
CA ALA A 228 -13.78 5.69 -0.92
C ALA A 228 -13.69 4.58 -1.97
N ILE A 229 -13.85 3.31 -1.54
CA ILE A 229 -13.86 2.15 -2.44
C ILE A 229 -15.04 2.21 -3.41
N GLN A 230 -16.24 2.56 -2.91
CA GLN A 230 -17.43 2.73 -3.76
C GLN A 230 -17.26 3.84 -4.82
N ASN A 231 -16.33 4.77 -4.59
CA ASN A 231 -16.09 5.92 -5.46
C ASN A 231 -14.82 5.83 -6.32
N GLY A 232 -14.00 4.78 -6.20
CA GLY A 232 -12.92 4.52 -7.16
C GLY A 232 -11.60 4.04 -6.59
N ILE A 233 -11.45 3.95 -5.26
CA ILE A 233 -10.28 3.31 -4.66
C ILE A 233 -10.32 1.80 -4.93
N ALA A 234 -9.27 1.28 -5.55
CA ALA A 234 -9.14 -0.14 -5.91
C ALA A 234 -8.08 -0.87 -5.07
N ILE A 235 -7.17 -0.12 -4.45
CA ILE A 235 -6.09 -0.66 -3.61
C ILE A 235 -5.99 0.23 -2.37
N VAL A 236 -5.80 -0.38 -1.19
CA VAL A 236 -5.65 0.34 0.09
C VAL A 236 -4.34 -0.07 0.77
N HIS A 237 -3.47 0.90 1.05
CA HIS A 237 -2.19 0.67 1.72
C HIS A 237 -2.35 0.81 3.25
N ILE A 238 -1.98 -0.23 4.00
CA ILE A 238 -2.01 -0.29 5.46
C ILE A 238 -0.63 -0.73 5.97
N ASN A 239 -0.02 0.06 6.85
CA ASN A 239 1.28 -0.27 7.47
C ASN A 239 1.27 -0.04 8.99
N THR A 240 0.88 1.14 9.46
CA THR A 240 0.93 1.47 10.90
C THR A 240 0.14 0.48 11.75
N GLU A 241 -1.05 0.06 11.31
CA GLU A 241 -1.84 -0.96 12.01
C GLU A 241 -1.13 -2.32 12.07
N ILE A 242 -0.40 -2.70 11.02
CA ILE A 242 0.39 -3.94 10.99
C ILE A 242 1.53 -3.88 12.01
N ARG A 243 2.25 -2.74 12.08
CA ARG A 243 3.32 -2.52 13.07
C ARG A 243 2.80 -2.54 14.49
N LEU A 244 1.63 -1.93 14.74
CA LEU A 244 0.98 -1.94 16.05
C LEU A 244 0.54 -3.36 16.45
N ALA A 245 -0.07 -4.10 15.53
CA ALA A 245 -0.48 -5.48 15.76
C ALA A 245 0.71 -6.39 16.05
N TRP A 246 1.76 -6.29 15.24
CA TRP A 246 3.01 -7.04 15.45
C TRP A 246 3.62 -6.74 16.82
N ARG A 247 3.68 -5.45 17.20
CA ARG A 247 4.21 -5.00 18.50
C ARG A 247 3.36 -5.52 19.65
N LYS A 248 2.04 -5.40 19.56
CA LYS A 248 1.09 -5.90 20.57
C LYS A 248 1.28 -7.39 20.83
N GLY A 249 1.40 -8.18 19.76
CA GLY A 249 1.65 -9.62 19.88
C GLY A 249 3.00 -9.93 20.54
N MET A 250 4.05 -9.18 20.21
CA MET A 250 5.37 -9.37 20.82
C MET A 250 5.37 -9.00 22.30
N GLU A 251 4.77 -7.86 22.66
CA GLU A 251 4.63 -7.42 24.06
C GLU A 251 3.83 -8.44 24.87
N LYS A 252 2.74 -8.97 24.32
CA LYS A 252 1.96 -10.05 24.94
C LYS A 252 2.79 -11.30 25.15
N ALA A 253 3.51 -11.77 24.12
CA ALA A 253 4.34 -12.97 24.22
C ALA A 253 5.40 -12.87 25.31
N LEU A 254 6.07 -11.72 25.43
CA LEU A 254 7.10 -11.50 26.45
C LEU A 254 6.54 -11.46 27.88
N VAL A 255 5.31 -10.97 28.05
CA VAL A 255 4.63 -10.98 29.37
C VAL A 255 4.15 -12.38 29.74
N GLU A 256 3.53 -13.11 28.80
CA GLU A 256 2.94 -14.42 29.06
C GLU A 256 3.97 -15.56 29.10
N LYS A 257 5.14 -15.37 28.47
CA LYS A 257 6.19 -16.41 28.31
C LYS A 257 7.57 -15.87 28.74
N PRO A 258 7.76 -15.49 30.02
CA PRO A 258 8.96 -14.77 30.48
C PRO A 258 10.27 -15.56 30.32
N ASP A 259 10.21 -16.90 30.34
CA ASP A 259 11.38 -17.77 30.21
C ASP A 259 11.57 -18.31 28.78
N GLU A 260 10.70 -17.96 27.83
CA GLU A 260 10.80 -18.47 26.45
C GLU A 260 11.85 -17.70 25.67
N VAL A 261 12.90 -18.43 25.25
CA VAL A 261 14.03 -17.87 24.50
C VAL A 261 14.01 -18.25 23.02
N THR A 262 13.08 -19.11 22.60
CA THR A 262 12.96 -19.55 21.20
C THR A 262 12.28 -18.47 20.37
N PRO A 263 12.97 -17.80 19.42
CA PRO A 263 12.43 -16.60 18.78
C PRO A 263 11.11 -16.83 18.02
N TYR A 264 11.00 -17.92 17.27
CA TYR A 264 9.78 -18.17 16.49
C TYR A 264 8.54 -18.39 17.37
N LYS A 265 8.68 -18.88 18.61
CA LYS A 265 7.56 -19.08 19.53
C LYS A 265 7.07 -17.78 20.15
N LEU A 266 7.96 -16.80 20.31
CA LEU A 266 7.61 -15.44 20.70
C LEU A 266 6.88 -14.72 19.56
N LEU A 267 7.29 -14.96 18.30
CA LEU A 267 6.67 -14.36 17.13
C LEU A 267 5.25 -14.87 16.81
N LEU A 268 4.82 -16.02 17.37
CA LEU A 268 3.49 -16.58 17.07
C LEU A 268 2.35 -15.64 17.45
N ASP A 269 2.47 -14.91 18.56
CA ASP A 269 1.46 -13.93 18.97
C ASP A 269 1.45 -12.72 18.03
N SER A 270 2.62 -12.25 17.56
CA SER A 270 2.70 -11.20 16.52
C SER A 270 2.05 -11.65 15.21
N VAL A 271 2.29 -12.90 14.78
CA VAL A 271 1.62 -13.47 13.59
C VAL A 271 0.10 -13.45 13.76
N SER A 272 -0.39 -13.88 14.92
CA SER A 272 -1.83 -13.95 15.21
C SER A 272 -2.46 -12.55 15.22
N GLU A 273 -1.87 -11.58 15.90
CA GLU A 273 -2.40 -10.21 15.97
C GLU A 273 -2.41 -9.54 14.59
N VAL A 274 -1.34 -9.71 13.80
CA VAL A 274 -1.30 -9.21 12.41
C VAL A 274 -2.39 -9.87 11.57
N ARG A 275 -2.57 -11.19 11.68
CA ARG A 275 -3.59 -11.93 10.93
C ARG A 275 -4.99 -11.39 11.21
N GLU A 276 -5.36 -11.16 12.47
CA GLU A 276 -6.71 -10.65 12.80
C GLU A 276 -6.94 -9.26 12.22
N VAL A 277 -5.99 -8.33 12.37
CA VAL A 277 -6.11 -6.99 11.78
C VAL A 277 -6.23 -7.03 10.26
N VAL A 278 -5.40 -7.84 9.59
CA VAL A 278 -5.46 -7.99 8.12
C VAL A 278 -6.79 -8.58 7.69
N LYS A 279 -7.30 -9.59 8.42
CA LYS A 279 -8.58 -10.23 8.12
C LYS A 279 -9.74 -9.25 8.24
N GLU A 280 -9.78 -8.44 9.30
CA GLU A 280 -10.78 -7.39 9.48
C GLU A 280 -10.75 -6.37 8.34
N ARG A 281 -9.56 -5.91 7.95
CA ARG A 281 -9.39 -4.96 6.84
C ARG A 281 -9.78 -5.55 5.49
N LEU A 282 -9.35 -6.78 5.18
CA LEU A 282 -9.74 -7.46 3.95
C LEU A 282 -11.25 -7.69 3.87
N ALA A 283 -11.89 -8.10 4.98
CA ALA A 283 -13.34 -8.28 5.05
C ALA A 283 -14.09 -6.96 4.80
N LEU A 284 -13.64 -5.87 5.43
CA LEU A 284 -14.18 -4.53 5.21
C LEU A 284 -14.05 -4.10 3.73
N PHE A 285 -12.85 -4.23 3.15
CA PHE A 285 -12.59 -3.80 1.78
C PHE A 285 -13.36 -4.61 0.72
N ASN A 286 -13.87 -5.79 1.10
CA ASN A 286 -14.55 -6.73 0.22
C ASN A 286 -16.04 -6.91 0.53
N ASN A 287 -16.65 -5.99 1.31
CA ASN A 287 -18.07 -6.00 1.68
C ASN A 287 -18.51 -7.32 2.36
N MET A 288 -17.65 -7.89 3.20
CA MET A 288 -17.93 -9.14 3.93
C MET A 288 -18.48 -8.92 5.35
N ILE A 289 -18.54 -7.66 5.79
CA ILE A 289 -19.06 -7.22 7.09
C ILE A 289 -19.87 -5.92 6.95
#